data_AF-A0A060BMA7-F1
#
_entry.id   AF-A0A060BMA7-F1
#
_cell.length_a   1.000
_cell.length_b   1.000
_cell.length_c   1.000
_cell.angle_alpha   90.00
_cell.angle_beta   90.00
_cell.angle_gamma   90.00
#
_symmetry.space_group_name_H-M   'P 1'
#
loop_
_entity.id
_entity.type
_entity.pdbx_description
1 polymer ?
#
loop_
_entity_poly.entity_id
_entity_poly.type
_entity_poly.pdbx_seq_one_letter_code
_entity_poly.pdbx_strand_id
1 'polypeptide(L)'
;GGGIYETEEFYDECDRRGILVWQDFMFACAMYPEDHQWYVDEVAAEVRYQVRRLRSRASLALWCGNNENQDLHDGANWYRPGYYLPGQLYYNHIIPDVVAALDGRIAYWPGSPFGGNNHNSQFDGDVHNWNAWHGNSFRQFGERPQVNQGPEGVSYRRYGEDMGRFISEFGLH
;
A
#
# COMPACT_ATOMS: atom_id res chain seq x y z
N GLY A 1 4.92 4.50 3.06
CA GLY A 1 3.81 5.26 2.47
C GLY A 1 4.26 6.68 2.25
N GLY A 2 3.50 7.65 2.77
CA GLY A 2 3.80 9.09 2.59
C GLY A 2 4.60 9.75 3.71
N GLY A 3 5.06 8.98 4.70
CA GLY A 3 5.83 9.47 5.84
C GLY A 3 7.34 9.27 5.68
N ILE A 4 7.99 8.81 6.75
CA ILE A 4 9.42 8.47 6.80
C ILE A 4 9.61 7.03 7.27
N TYR A 5 10.79 6.46 7.07
CA TYR A 5 11.21 5.34 7.91
C TYR A 5 11.56 5.91 9.27
N GLU A 6 10.96 5.35 10.32
CA GLU A 6 11.04 5.93 11.65
C GLU A 6 12.43 5.78 12.28
N THR A 7 12.62 6.42 13.43
CA THR A 7 13.86 6.35 14.19
C THR A 7 14.07 4.98 14.85
N GLU A 8 15.28 4.66 15.30
CA GLU A 8 15.54 3.39 15.99
C GLU A 8 14.69 3.27 17.27
N GLU A 9 14.45 4.38 17.97
CA GLU A 9 13.65 4.41 19.21
C GLU A 9 12.19 3.99 18.97
N PHE A 10 11.62 4.31 17.82
CA PHE A 10 10.28 3.84 17.45
C PHE A 10 10.25 2.31 17.36
N TYR A 11 11.18 1.72 16.61
CA TYR A 11 11.23 0.27 16.43
C TYR A 11 11.64 -0.46 17.71
N ASP A 12 12.56 0.11 18.50
CA ASP A 12 12.93 -0.41 19.82
C ASP A 12 11.70 -0.50 20.73
N GLU A 13 10.82 0.50 20.66
CA GLU A 13 9.65 0.56 21.52
C GLU A 13 8.51 -0.36 21.03
N CYS A 14 8.35 -0.51 19.71
CA CYS A 14 7.50 -1.55 19.12
C CYS A 14 7.99 -2.95 19.51
N ASP A 15 9.30 -3.20 19.43
CA ASP A 15 9.94 -4.46 19.82
C ASP A 15 9.67 -4.75 21.31
N ARG A 16 9.91 -3.77 22.19
CA ARG A 16 9.72 -3.92 23.65
C ARG A 16 8.27 -4.14 24.05
N ARG A 17 7.32 -3.54 23.33
CA ARG A 17 5.89 -3.59 23.65
C ARG A 17 5.12 -4.69 22.91
N GLY A 18 5.74 -5.37 21.94
CA GLY A 18 5.08 -6.35 21.11
C GLY A 18 4.04 -5.74 20.17
N ILE A 19 4.28 -4.52 19.68
CA ILE A 19 3.43 -3.86 18.69
C ILE A 19 3.97 -4.19 17.31
N LEU A 20 3.20 -4.92 16.52
CA LEU A 20 3.61 -5.30 15.17
C LEU A 20 3.64 -4.08 14.24
N VAL A 21 4.64 -4.06 13.36
CA VAL A 21 4.83 -3.02 12.35
C VAL A 21 4.64 -3.61 10.96
N TRP A 22 3.68 -3.05 10.24
CA TRP A 22 3.58 -3.14 8.78
C TRP A 22 4.41 -1.99 8.22
N GLN A 23 5.57 -2.29 7.61
CA GLN A 23 6.48 -1.27 7.09
C GLN A 23 6.30 -1.11 5.59
N ASP A 24 5.67 -0.01 5.19
CA ASP A 24 5.74 0.44 3.82
C ASP A 24 7.14 0.96 3.45
N PHE A 25 7.52 0.85 2.18
CA PHE A 25 8.52 1.73 1.55
C PHE A 25 7.89 3.10 1.26
N MET A 26 8.71 4.15 1.09
CA MET A 26 8.23 5.54 1.06
C MET A 26 7.65 5.99 -0.30
N PHE A 27 6.69 5.22 -0.78
CA PHE A 27 5.88 5.48 -1.97
C PHE A 27 4.40 5.64 -1.57
N ALA A 28 3.72 6.69 -2.04
CA ALA A 28 2.31 6.92 -1.74
C ALA A 28 1.58 7.80 -2.76
N CYS A 29 0.40 7.34 -3.18
CA CYS A 29 -0.60 8.07 -3.97
C CYS A 29 -0.04 8.86 -5.17
N ALA A 30 1.01 8.34 -5.82
CA ALA A 30 1.71 9.03 -6.89
C ALA A 30 2.33 8.05 -7.89
N MET A 31 2.58 8.56 -9.10
CA MET A 31 3.39 7.88 -10.10
C MET A 31 4.85 8.26 -9.90
N TYR A 32 5.74 7.26 -9.91
CA TYR A 32 7.16 7.47 -9.66
C TYR A 32 7.96 7.30 -10.96
N PRO A 33 8.93 8.20 -11.27
CA PRO A 33 9.73 8.12 -12.49
C PRO A 33 10.54 6.83 -12.53
N GLU A 34 10.64 6.20 -13.70
CA GLU A 34 11.47 5.00 -13.93
C GLU A 34 12.43 5.17 -15.12
N ASP A 35 12.35 6.29 -15.83
CA ASP A 35 13.07 6.58 -17.08
C ASP A 35 14.49 7.13 -16.85
N HIS A 36 14.85 7.35 -15.59
CA HIS A 36 16.15 7.85 -15.19
C HIS A 36 16.90 6.82 -14.35
N GLN A 37 17.96 6.23 -14.92
CA GLN A 37 18.76 5.21 -14.24
C GLN A 37 19.30 5.70 -12.89
N TRP A 38 19.74 6.95 -12.79
CA TRP A 38 20.22 7.51 -11.53
C TRP A 38 19.14 7.50 -10.43
N TYR A 39 17.87 7.73 -10.79
CA TYR A 39 16.77 7.72 -9.82
C TYR A 39 16.43 6.29 -9.38
N VAL A 40 16.43 5.35 -10.33
CA VAL A 40 16.29 3.91 -10.07
C VAL A 40 17.40 3.41 -9.13
N ASP A 41 18.64 3.84 -9.35
CA ASP A 41 19.79 3.45 -8.53
C ASP A 41 19.69 4.00 -7.10
N GLU A 42 19.23 5.24 -6.94
CA GLU A 42 18.98 5.87 -5.63
C GLU A 42 17.87 5.12 -4.86
N VAL A 43 16.74 4.83 -5.51
CA VAL A 43 15.67 4.02 -4.90
C VAL A 43 16.21 2.67 -4.46
N ALA A 44 16.97 1.99 -5.32
CA ALA A 44 17.53 0.69 -4.98
C ALA A 44 18.55 0.78 -3.82
N ALA A 45 19.29 1.89 -3.70
CA ALA A 45 20.20 2.15 -2.60
C ALA A 45 19.45 2.35 -1.28
N GLU A 46 18.38 3.16 -1.29
CA GLU A 46 17.50 3.38 -0.14
C GLU A 46 16.88 2.05 0.33
N VAL A 47 16.27 1.30 -0.59
CA VAL A 47 15.62 0.02 -0.29
C VAL A 47 16.61 -0.96 0.37
N ARG A 48 17.82 -1.11 -0.20
CA ARG A 48 18.87 -1.97 0.39
C ARG A 48 19.30 -1.48 1.77
N TYR A 49 19.40 -0.17 1.97
CA TYR A 49 19.76 0.38 3.27
C TYR A 49 18.68 0.07 4.33
N GLN A 50 17.42 0.36 4.03
CA GLN A 50 16.31 0.20 4.98
C GLN A 50 16.03 -1.26 5.30
N VAL A 51 16.08 -2.16 4.31
CA VAL A 51 15.96 -3.60 4.57
C VAL A 51 17.07 -4.10 5.49
N ARG A 52 18.34 -3.69 5.27
CA ARG A 52 19.44 -4.08 6.17
C ARG A 52 19.24 -3.54 7.58
N ARG A 53 18.76 -2.30 7.70
CA ARG A 53 18.54 -1.63 8.98
C ARG A 53 17.44 -2.31 9.79
N LEU A 54 16.32 -2.68 9.15
CA LEU A 54 15.10 -3.09 9.86
C LEU A 54 14.84 -4.60 9.89
N ARG A 55 15.46 -5.42 9.03
CA ARG A 55 15.19 -6.89 8.95
C ARG A 55 15.36 -7.68 10.26
N SER A 56 16.09 -7.12 11.23
CA SER A 56 16.34 -7.74 12.53
C SER A 56 15.35 -7.30 13.63
N ARG A 57 14.41 -6.41 13.31
CA ARG A 57 13.35 -5.96 14.23
C ARG A 57 12.37 -7.11 14.50
N ALA A 58 12.05 -7.32 15.77
CA ALA A 58 11.12 -8.38 16.18
C ALA A 58 9.67 -7.99 15.94
N SER A 59 9.39 -6.69 16.01
CA SER A 59 8.10 -6.06 15.73
C SER A 59 7.75 -6.05 14.24
N LEU A 60 8.73 -6.10 13.35
CA LEU A 60 8.48 -6.04 11.91
C LEU A 60 7.75 -7.30 11.42
N ALA A 61 6.52 -7.11 10.94
CA ALA A 61 5.61 -8.19 10.56
C ALA A 61 5.41 -8.31 9.04
N LEU A 62 5.54 -7.21 8.31
CA LEU A 62 5.32 -7.16 6.86
C LEU A 62 6.13 -6.03 6.22
N TRP A 63 6.66 -6.28 5.03
CA TRP A 63 7.16 -5.25 4.12
C TRP A 63 6.10 -4.93 3.07
N CYS A 64 5.82 -3.66 2.80
CA CYS A 64 4.82 -3.25 1.82
C CYS A 64 5.39 -2.25 0.80
N GLY A 65 5.12 -2.45 -0.49
CA GLY A 65 5.75 -1.70 -1.57
C GLY A 65 5.38 -0.23 -1.60
N ASN A 66 4.11 0.11 -1.39
CA ASN A 66 3.60 1.48 -1.48
C ASN A 66 2.20 1.61 -0.85
N ASN A 67 1.76 2.86 -0.73
CA ASN A 67 0.37 3.21 -0.42
C ASN A 67 -0.41 3.61 -1.69
N GLU A 68 -1.48 2.87 -1.96
CA GLU A 68 -2.57 3.14 -2.90
C GLU A 68 -2.23 3.35 -4.39
N ASN A 69 -0.97 3.20 -4.81
CA ASN A 69 -0.58 3.56 -6.18
C ASN A 69 -1.30 2.69 -7.22
N GLN A 70 -1.41 1.39 -6.98
CA GLN A 70 -2.12 0.50 -7.90
C GLN A 70 -3.63 0.83 -7.97
N ASP A 71 -4.32 0.95 -6.83
CA ASP A 71 -5.77 1.23 -6.83
C ASP A 71 -6.12 2.60 -7.41
N LEU A 72 -5.36 3.63 -7.07
CA LEU A 72 -5.60 4.98 -7.59
C LEU A 72 -5.33 5.07 -9.08
N HIS A 73 -4.26 4.44 -9.57
CA HIS A 73 -3.93 4.44 -10.99
C HIS A 73 -4.98 3.70 -11.81
N ASP A 74 -5.40 2.51 -11.37
CA ASP A 74 -6.45 1.74 -12.05
C ASP A 74 -7.79 2.46 -12.03
N GLY A 75 -8.12 3.12 -10.92
CA GLY A 75 -9.34 3.93 -10.79
C GLY A 75 -9.32 5.14 -11.74
N ALA A 76 -8.20 5.85 -11.81
CA ALA A 76 -8.04 7.00 -12.70
C ALA A 76 -8.05 6.59 -14.18
N ASN A 77 -7.53 5.40 -14.50
CA ASN A 77 -7.41 4.88 -15.85
C ASN A 77 -8.41 3.75 -16.16
N TRP A 78 -9.57 3.71 -15.49
CA TRP A 78 -10.58 2.65 -15.64
C TRP A 78 -10.99 2.38 -17.10
N TYR A 79 -10.95 3.40 -17.95
CA TYR A 79 -11.28 3.34 -19.38
C TYR A 79 -10.14 2.78 -20.25
N ARG A 80 -8.98 2.48 -19.65
CA ARG A 80 -7.81 1.83 -20.27
C ARG A 80 -7.26 0.74 -19.33
N PRO A 81 -7.98 -0.39 -19.14
CA PRO A 81 -7.51 -1.48 -18.31
C PRO A 81 -6.10 -1.97 -18.72
N GLY A 82 -5.22 -2.17 -17.75
CA GLY A 82 -3.83 -2.59 -17.99
C GLY A 82 -2.92 -1.46 -18.49
N TYR A 83 -3.35 -0.20 -18.38
CA TYR A 83 -2.47 0.93 -18.63
C TYR A 83 -1.28 0.90 -17.68
N TYR A 84 -0.08 1.06 -18.23
CA TYR A 84 1.17 0.97 -17.49
C TYR A 84 1.20 1.97 -16.32
N LEU A 85 1.49 1.46 -15.12
CA LEU A 85 1.71 2.25 -13.89
C LEU A 85 3.20 2.59 -13.75
N PRO A 86 3.60 3.88 -13.81
CA PRO A 86 4.94 4.30 -13.40
C PRO A 86 5.11 4.15 -11.89
N GLY A 87 6.14 3.40 -11.50
CA GLY A 87 6.46 2.96 -10.15
C GLY A 87 6.47 1.42 -10.02
N GLN A 88 5.84 0.68 -10.94
CA GLN A 88 5.74 -0.78 -10.87
C GLN A 88 7.09 -1.50 -10.92
N LEU A 89 8.14 -0.92 -11.53
CA LEU A 89 9.49 -1.49 -11.47
C LEU A 89 9.96 -1.63 -10.02
N TYR A 90 9.61 -0.67 -9.17
CA TYR A 90 9.99 -0.69 -7.75
C TYR A 90 9.21 -1.75 -6.99
N TYR A 91 7.88 -1.76 -7.14
CA TYR A 91 6.99 -2.62 -6.37
C TYR A 91 7.02 -4.08 -6.82
N ASN A 92 7.25 -4.34 -8.11
CA ASN A 92 7.17 -5.70 -8.65
C ASN A 92 8.55 -6.37 -8.80
N HIS A 93 9.63 -5.58 -8.79
CA HIS A 93 10.99 -6.11 -9.00
C HIS A 93 11.97 -5.65 -7.93
N ILE A 94 12.33 -4.37 -7.87
CA ILE A 94 13.47 -3.93 -7.04
C ILE A 94 13.25 -4.21 -5.55
N ILE A 95 12.09 -3.83 -5.00
CA ILE A 95 11.78 -4.03 -3.59
C ILE A 95 11.66 -5.52 -3.25
N PRO A 96 10.81 -6.33 -3.90
CA PRO A 96 10.69 -7.75 -3.57
C PRO A 96 12.00 -8.50 -3.73
N ASP A 97 12.80 -8.21 -4.75
CA ASP A 97 14.09 -8.87 -4.97
C ASP A 97 15.08 -8.55 -3.83
N VAL A 98 15.12 -7.29 -3.38
CA VAL A 98 15.98 -6.90 -2.25
C VAL A 98 15.49 -7.49 -0.93
N VAL A 99 14.19 -7.50 -0.67
CA VAL A 99 13.60 -8.12 0.54
C VAL A 99 13.91 -9.63 0.55
N ALA A 100 13.72 -10.32 -0.57
CA ALA A 100 14.03 -11.75 -0.69
C ALA A 100 15.52 -12.04 -0.48
N ALA A 101 16.41 -11.20 -1.01
CA ALA A 101 17.86 -11.39 -0.92
C ALA A 101 18.44 -11.06 0.46
N LEU A 102 17.89 -10.05 1.16
CA LEU A 102 18.48 -9.51 2.39
C LEU A 102 17.72 -9.90 3.66
N ASP A 103 16.41 -10.06 3.63
CA ASP A 103 15.61 -10.50 4.78
C ASP A 103 15.19 -11.97 4.61
N GLY A 104 14.45 -12.27 3.53
CA GLY A 104 14.00 -13.61 3.15
C GLY A 104 13.05 -14.30 4.14
N ARG A 105 12.80 -13.71 5.31
CA ARG A 105 11.95 -14.26 6.38
C ARG A 105 10.61 -13.56 6.47
N ILE A 106 10.61 -12.23 6.40
CA ILE A 106 9.39 -11.42 6.48
C ILE A 106 8.75 -11.32 5.10
N ALA A 107 7.42 -11.49 5.05
CA ALA A 107 6.68 -11.45 3.80
C ALA A 107 6.71 -10.04 3.17
N TYR A 108 6.61 -10.01 1.84
CA TYR A 108 6.47 -8.80 1.05
C TYR A 108 5.07 -8.69 0.45
N TRP A 109 4.51 -7.48 0.48
CA TRP A 109 3.22 -7.12 -0.09
C TRP A 109 3.39 -6.00 -1.12
N PRO A 110 2.88 -6.12 -2.37
CA PRO A 110 3.21 -5.16 -3.43
C PRO A 110 2.68 -3.73 -3.23
N GLY A 111 1.60 -3.55 -2.48
CA GLY A 111 0.99 -2.26 -2.19
C GLY A 111 -0.22 -2.40 -1.28
N SER A 112 -0.66 -1.33 -0.63
CA SER A 112 -1.84 -1.31 0.24
C SER A 112 -2.84 -0.31 -0.35
N PRO A 113 -4.02 -0.71 -0.84
CA PRO A 113 -4.56 -2.07 -0.86
C PRO A 113 -4.05 -2.90 -2.06
N PHE A 114 -4.06 -4.22 -1.94
CA PHE A 114 -3.77 -5.13 -3.05
C PHE A 114 -4.50 -6.48 -2.92
N GLY A 115 -5.17 -6.97 -3.96
CA GLY A 115 -5.71 -8.33 -3.93
C GLY A 115 -6.79 -8.64 -4.96
N GLY A 116 -6.95 -9.90 -5.34
CA GLY A 116 -8.06 -10.35 -6.18
C GLY A 116 -8.16 -9.68 -7.55
N ASN A 117 -9.39 -9.48 -8.03
CA ASN A 117 -9.67 -8.90 -9.34
C ASN A 117 -9.54 -7.37 -9.37
N ASN A 118 -9.55 -6.68 -8.23
CA ASN A 118 -9.38 -5.23 -8.10
C ASN A 118 -8.53 -4.98 -6.88
N HIS A 119 -7.50 -4.14 -6.96
CA HIS A 119 -6.56 -3.93 -5.84
C HIS A 119 -7.24 -3.69 -4.48
N ASN A 120 -8.41 -3.05 -4.45
CA ASN A 120 -9.21 -2.81 -3.25
C ASN A 120 -10.42 -3.79 -3.11
N SER A 121 -10.23 -5.06 -3.49
CA SER A 121 -11.26 -6.10 -3.48
C SER A 121 -11.64 -6.48 -2.04
N GLN A 122 -12.94 -6.48 -1.74
CA GLN A 122 -13.43 -6.98 -0.44
C GLN A 122 -13.16 -8.48 -0.23
N PHE A 123 -12.95 -9.24 -1.30
CA PHE A 123 -12.90 -10.69 -1.23
C PHE A 123 -11.48 -11.25 -1.22
N ASP A 124 -10.44 -10.44 -1.39
CA ASP A 124 -9.05 -10.88 -1.46
C ASP A 124 -8.10 -9.76 -1.03
N GLY A 125 -7.08 -10.10 -0.25
CA GLY A 125 -6.09 -9.12 0.21
C GLY A 125 -6.62 -8.16 1.28
N ASP A 126 -6.09 -6.95 1.29
CA ASP A 126 -6.44 -5.88 2.22
C ASP A 126 -7.26 -4.78 1.54
N VAL A 127 -7.98 -3.99 2.35
CA VAL A 127 -8.99 -3.03 1.89
C VAL A 127 -8.78 -1.67 2.56
N HIS A 128 -8.82 -0.62 1.74
CA HIS A 128 -8.93 0.77 2.14
C HIS A 128 -10.38 1.21 2.00
N ASN A 129 -11.13 1.19 3.11
CA ASN A 129 -12.55 1.55 3.12
C ASN A 129 -12.75 3.06 3.33
N TRP A 130 -12.65 3.77 2.22
CA TRP A 130 -12.99 5.19 2.13
C TRP A 130 -14.46 5.45 1.77
N ASN A 131 -15.33 4.44 1.81
CA ASN A 131 -16.74 4.59 1.43
C ASN A 131 -17.51 5.47 2.42
N ALA A 132 -17.25 5.31 3.72
CA ALA A 132 -17.94 6.05 4.78
C ALA A 132 -17.55 7.53 4.87
N TRP A 133 -16.35 7.90 4.39
CA TRP A 133 -15.80 9.26 4.50
C TRP A 133 -15.69 9.99 3.16
N HIS A 134 -15.12 9.35 2.12
CA HIS A 134 -14.96 9.98 0.80
C HIS A 134 -16.21 9.78 -0.07
N GLY A 135 -17.13 8.91 0.36
CA GLY A 135 -18.32 8.57 -0.40
C GLY A 135 -18.07 7.55 -1.50
N ASN A 136 -16.92 6.87 -1.47
CA ASN A 136 -16.56 5.87 -2.47
C ASN A 136 -17.55 4.68 -2.48
N SER A 137 -17.50 3.92 -3.57
CA SER A 137 -18.18 2.64 -3.71
C SER A 137 -17.18 1.55 -4.05
N PHE A 138 -17.45 0.34 -3.56
CA PHE A 138 -16.75 -0.85 -4.02
C PHE A 138 -16.92 -1.02 -5.53
N ARG A 139 -15.86 -1.51 -6.20
CA ARG A 139 -15.82 -1.65 -7.65
C ARG A 139 -15.07 -2.91 -8.06
N GLN A 140 -15.33 -3.41 -9.26
CA GLN A 140 -14.48 -4.38 -9.95
C GLN A 140 -13.48 -3.67 -10.87
N PHE A 141 -12.41 -4.35 -11.25
CA PHE A 141 -11.43 -3.78 -12.19
C PHE A 141 -12.07 -3.49 -13.55
N GLY A 142 -11.71 -2.34 -14.13
CA GLY A 142 -12.31 -1.80 -15.35
C GLY A 142 -13.65 -1.07 -15.14
N GLU A 143 -14.24 -1.10 -13.94
CA GLU A 143 -15.43 -0.31 -13.64
C GLU A 143 -15.05 1.15 -13.31
N ARG A 144 -15.88 2.09 -13.78
CA ARG A 144 -15.74 3.50 -13.47
C ARG A 144 -15.95 3.74 -11.97
N PRO A 145 -15.00 4.37 -11.24
CA PRO A 145 -15.20 4.73 -9.85
C PRO A 145 -16.47 5.58 -9.66
N GLN A 146 -17.26 5.22 -8.66
CA GLN A 146 -18.46 5.94 -8.26
C GLN A 146 -18.24 6.59 -6.90
N VAL A 147 -18.73 7.82 -6.74
CA VAL A 147 -18.62 8.57 -5.49
C VAL A 147 -19.96 9.25 -5.20
N ASN A 148 -20.46 9.10 -3.97
CA ASN A 148 -21.63 9.78 -3.45
C ASN A 148 -21.24 10.59 -2.19
N GLN A 149 -21.11 11.90 -2.33
CA GLN A 149 -20.76 12.79 -1.21
C GLN A 149 -22.00 13.38 -0.49
N GLY A 150 -23.20 12.88 -0.80
CA GLY A 150 -24.41 13.25 -0.05
C GLY A 150 -24.43 12.63 1.35
N PRO A 151 -25.32 13.08 2.26
CA PRO A 151 -25.35 12.65 3.66
C PRO A 151 -25.47 11.13 3.86
N GLU A 152 -26.13 10.42 2.94
CA GLU A 152 -26.21 8.95 2.99
C GLU A 152 -24.94 8.27 2.49
N GLY A 153 -24.23 8.90 1.55
CA GLY A 153 -23.00 8.37 0.95
C GLY A 153 -21.77 8.55 1.83
N VAL A 154 -21.73 9.60 2.66
CA VAL A 154 -20.69 9.85 3.68
C VAL A 154 -21.23 9.64 5.10
N SER A 155 -21.49 8.37 5.43
CA SER A 155 -22.07 7.96 6.71
C SER A 155 -21.31 6.79 7.30
N TYR A 156 -21.03 6.85 8.61
CA TYR A 156 -20.40 5.74 9.35
C TYR A 156 -21.19 4.43 9.25
N ARG A 157 -22.49 4.49 8.95
CA ARG A 157 -23.33 3.31 8.77
C ARG A 157 -22.85 2.43 7.61
N ARG A 158 -22.16 3.04 6.63
CA ARG A 158 -21.59 2.35 5.48
C ARG A 158 -20.43 1.42 5.84
N TYR A 159 -19.84 1.52 7.03
CA TYR A 159 -18.91 0.49 7.51
C TYR A 159 -19.58 -0.89 7.61
N GLY A 160 -20.90 -0.95 7.78
CA GLY A 160 -21.64 -2.21 7.75
C GLY A 160 -21.79 -2.84 6.36
N GLU A 161 -21.40 -2.14 5.29
CA GLU A 161 -21.37 -2.67 3.91
C GLU A 161 -20.08 -3.45 3.62
N ASP A 162 -19.05 -3.29 4.46
CA ASP A 162 -17.71 -3.80 4.21
C ASP A 162 -17.54 -5.25 4.64
N MET A 163 -17.08 -6.07 3.71
CA MET A 163 -16.81 -7.49 3.88
C MET A 163 -15.33 -7.83 3.67
N GLY A 164 -14.45 -6.83 3.70
CA GLY A 164 -13.01 -6.95 3.52
C GLY A 164 -12.37 -7.98 4.45
N ARG A 165 -11.40 -8.75 3.93
CA ARG A 165 -10.66 -9.75 4.73
C ARG A 165 -9.74 -9.11 5.76
N PHE A 166 -9.19 -7.94 5.43
CA PHE A 166 -8.35 -7.14 6.31
C PHE A 166 -8.54 -5.66 5.96
N ILE A 167 -9.03 -4.84 6.89
CA ILE A 167 -9.20 -3.41 6.64
C ILE A 167 -7.92 -2.70 7.10
N SER A 168 -7.07 -2.32 6.15
CA SER A 168 -5.79 -1.66 6.40
C SER A 168 -5.94 -0.14 6.55
N GLU A 169 -6.94 0.47 5.90
CA GLU A 169 -7.30 1.87 6.11
C GLU A 169 -8.81 2.11 6.15
N PHE A 170 -9.22 2.99 7.06
CA PHE A 170 -10.54 3.59 7.13
C PHE A 170 -10.48 4.75 8.13
N GLY A 171 -11.38 5.72 8.01
CA GLY A 171 -11.46 6.81 8.99
C GLY A 171 -12.58 7.79 8.71
N LEU A 172 -12.77 8.73 9.63
CA LEU A 172 -13.64 9.91 9.54
C LEU A 172 -12.85 11.10 10.12
N HIS A 173 -13.07 12.32 9.62
CA HIS A 173 -12.51 13.55 10.20
C HIS A 173 -13.49 14.21 11.18
#